data_AF-A0A7G9P070-F1
#
_entry.id   AF-A0A7G9P070-F1
#
_cell.length_a   1.000
_cell.length_b   1.000
_cell.length_c   1.000
_cell.angle_alpha   90.00
_cell.angle_beta   90.00
_cell.angle_gamma   90.00
#
_symmetry.space_group_name_H-M   'P 1'
#
loop_
_entity.id
_entity.type
_entity.pdbx_description
1 polymer ?
#
loop_
_entity_poly.entity_id
_entity_poly.type
_entity_poly.pdbx_seq_one_letter_code
_entity_poly.pdbx_strand_id
1 'polypeptide(L)'
;MSRFLEGNDAGNCRIVKAVAVKPWHQYVMTLWVKSKSVTRNEDFHVQVLTDNGRALNYANLGVKPTQGWTEHHIVFNSLDHDTVRVYIGQWGGGEGTYWIDDVELRVAGAINLIRREGCPVRVTSADGKIEYEEGRDFKRWVNEDTGMKPWPGNFTVMTGEPAMLLTANSRIVDGQPLAVSYYHAVTVYDGQVACCLTAPGLYEHLSRQIELIKRHIAPRRYFMQHDELRVAGWCELCAGSGKTAGQLLADNVRRCTTIIHKHDPKAGVIVWSDMFDPHHNARDNYYLVSSTLAGSWEGLDPSVVIANWNGGHAGESLEFFAGRGHHQVIAGYYDQHDVARGVKRWRESSADINGIDAWMYTTWHQDYSDLEKFAQEVRRP
;
A
#
# COMPACT_ATOMS: atom_id res chain seq x y z
N MET A 1 5.74 -34.95 -3.88
CA MET A 1 4.42 -34.49 -4.34
C MET A 1 3.44 -34.61 -3.19
N SER A 2 3.16 -33.52 -2.47
CA SER A 2 2.10 -33.49 -1.45
C SER A 2 0.77 -33.31 -2.17
N ARG A 3 -0.04 -34.38 -2.25
CA ARG A 3 -1.38 -34.32 -2.81
C ARG A 3 -2.36 -34.03 -1.67
N PHE A 4 -2.80 -32.78 -1.56
CA PHE A 4 -3.91 -32.43 -0.67
C PHE A 4 -5.19 -32.85 -1.38
N LEU A 5 -5.81 -33.93 -0.89
CA LEU A 5 -7.05 -34.44 -1.47
C LEU A 5 -8.25 -33.62 -1.02
N GLU A 6 -8.21 -33.06 0.19
CA GLU A 6 -9.34 -32.33 0.81
C GLU A 6 -8.82 -31.17 1.67
N GLY A 7 -9.55 -30.05 1.68
CA GLY A 7 -9.32 -28.93 2.60
C GLY A 7 -9.82 -29.24 4.01
N ASN A 8 -9.56 -28.34 4.97
CA ASN A 8 -10.17 -28.44 6.30
C ASN A 8 -11.65 -27.96 6.30
N ASP A 9 -12.32 -28.03 7.45
CA ASP A 9 -13.73 -27.60 7.58
C ASP A 9 -13.99 -26.13 7.18
N ALA A 10 -12.95 -25.29 7.20
CA ALA A 10 -12.99 -23.90 6.75
C ALA A 10 -12.67 -23.75 5.25
N GLY A 11 -12.55 -24.85 4.50
CA GLY A 11 -12.22 -24.88 3.07
C GLY A 11 -10.75 -24.57 2.75
N ASN A 12 -9.86 -24.50 3.76
CA ASN A 12 -8.46 -24.14 3.52
C ASN A 12 -7.67 -25.36 3.01
N CYS A 13 -6.94 -25.17 1.91
CA CYS A 13 -6.07 -26.18 1.31
C CYS A 13 -4.74 -25.52 0.93
N ARG A 14 -3.73 -25.65 1.80
CA ARG A 14 -2.49 -24.87 1.70
C ARG A 14 -1.27 -25.63 2.20
N ILE A 15 -0.15 -25.43 1.52
CA ILE A 15 1.18 -25.81 1.97
C ILE A 15 1.69 -24.73 2.90
N VAL A 16 2.30 -25.13 4.01
CA VAL A 16 2.93 -24.20 4.96
C VAL A 16 4.35 -24.68 5.23
N LYS A 17 5.31 -23.77 5.14
CA LYS A 17 6.71 -24.07 5.46
C LYS A 17 7.38 -22.88 6.14
N ALA A 18 8.06 -23.14 7.25
CA ALA A 18 9.01 -22.19 7.81
C ALA A 18 10.29 -22.21 6.97
N VAL A 19 10.78 -21.04 6.58
CA VAL A 19 11.95 -20.86 5.73
C VAL A 19 12.88 -19.84 6.37
N ALA A 20 14.15 -20.22 6.50
CA ALA A 20 15.19 -19.30 6.93
C ALA A 20 15.46 -18.27 5.83
N VAL A 21 15.54 -17.01 6.23
CA VAL A 21 15.85 -15.86 5.38
C VAL A 21 16.98 -15.03 6.01
N LYS A 22 17.58 -14.15 5.23
CA LYS A 22 18.51 -13.15 5.72
C LYS A 22 17.73 -11.88 6.01
N PRO A 23 17.90 -11.24 7.19
CA PRO A 23 17.32 -9.93 7.44
C PRO A 23 17.75 -8.91 6.37
N TRP A 24 16.85 -7.99 6.05
CA TRP A 24 17.01 -6.85 5.15
C TRP A 24 17.38 -7.23 3.72
N HIS A 25 16.85 -8.37 3.27
CA HIS A 25 17.03 -8.84 1.90
C HIS A 25 15.71 -8.81 1.14
N GLN A 26 15.81 -8.43 -0.13
CA GLN A 26 14.72 -8.58 -1.08
C GLN A 26 14.69 -10.03 -1.57
N TYR A 27 13.52 -10.64 -1.54
CA TYR A 27 13.26 -11.98 -2.02
C TYR A 27 12.25 -11.95 -3.16
N VAL A 28 12.47 -12.81 -4.15
CA VAL A 28 11.46 -13.19 -5.14
C VAL A 28 11.11 -14.65 -4.93
N MET A 29 9.82 -14.94 -4.97
CA MET A 29 9.33 -16.30 -5.10
C MET A 29 8.54 -16.46 -6.38
N THR A 30 8.85 -17.52 -7.11
CA THR A 30 8.16 -17.94 -8.32
C THR A 30 7.46 -19.27 -8.09
N LEU A 31 6.37 -19.49 -8.81
CA LEU A 31 5.64 -20.75 -8.81
C LEU A 31 4.82 -20.87 -10.09
N TRP A 32 4.73 -22.07 -10.64
CA TRP A 32 3.84 -22.39 -11.73
C TRP A 32 2.51 -22.89 -11.19
N VAL A 33 1.41 -22.30 -11.66
CA VAL A 33 0.05 -22.69 -11.26
C VAL A 33 -0.75 -23.09 -12.49
N LYS A 34 -1.43 -24.23 -12.40
CA LYS A 34 -2.47 -24.67 -13.32
C LYS A 34 -3.75 -24.86 -12.53
N SER A 35 -4.90 -24.53 -13.12
CA SER A 35 -6.21 -24.69 -12.48
C SER A 35 -7.24 -25.28 -13.42
N LYS A 36 -8.24 -25.95 -12.85
CA LYS A 36 -9.40 -26.48 -13.59
C LYS A 36 -10.66 -26.34 -12.76
N SER A 37 -11.63 -25.62 -13.31
CA SER A 37 -12.98 -25.45 -12.77
C SER A 37 -13.01 -25.01 -11.30
N VAL A 38 -12.07 -24.14 -10.89
CA VAL A 38 -12.04 -23.64 -9.51
C VAL A 38 -13.11 -22.59 -9.28
N THR A 39 -13.90 -22.79 -8.24
CA THR A 39 -14.81 -21.80 -7.67
C THR A 39 -14.08 -21.07 -6.53
N ARG A 40 -14.09 -19.74 -6.51
CA ARG A 40 -13.34 -18.87 -5.56
C ARG A 40 -11.83 -18.76 -5.80
N ASN A 41 -11.42 -18.64 -7.06
CA ASN A 41 -10.01 -18.55 -7.44
C ASN A 41 -9.30 -17.29 -6.93
N GLU A 42 -10.04 -16.25 -6.56
CA GLU A 42 -9.55 -15.01 -5.95
C GLU A 42 -8.85 -15.24 -4.60
N ASP A 43 -9.23 -16.30 -3.87
CA ASP A 43 -8.68 -16.65 -2.56
C ASP A 43 -7.50 -17.66 -2.64
N PHE A 44 -6.95 -17.87 -3.84
CA PHE A 44 -5.67 -18.55 -4.02
C PHE A 44 -4.53 -17.55 -3.79
N HIS A 45 -3.72 -17.78 -2.77
CA HIS A 45 -2.68 -16.85 -2.34
C HIS A 45 -1.34 -17.51 -2.09
N VAL A 46 -0.33 -16.65 -2.16
CA VAL A 46 0.93 -16.87 -1.47
C VAL A 46 1.04 -15.82 -0.37
N GLN A 47 1.11 -16.27 0.89
CA GLN A 47 1.32 -15.39 2.05
C GLN A 47 2.68 -15.67 2.69
N VAL A 48 3.47 -14.62 2.85
CA VAL A 48 4.71 -14.66 3.62
C VAL A 48 4.45 -13.94 4.94
N LEU A 49 4.40 -14.73 6.01
CA LEU A 49 4.12 -14.23 7.35
C LEU A 49 5.36 -14.29 8.22
N THR A 50 5.55 -13.28 9.04
CA THR A 50 6.52 -13.30 10.14
C THR A 50 6.02 -14.23 11.27
N ASP A 51 6.86 -14.45 12.27
CA ASP A 51 6.50 -15.27 13.44
C ASP A 51 5.33 -14.67 14.24
N ASN A 52 5.22 -13.35 14.30
CA ASN A 52 4.10 -12.66 14.94
C ASN A 52 2.84 -12.56 14.06
N GLY A 53 2.89 -13.10 12.83
CA GLY A 53 1.74 -13.14 11.92
C GLY A 53 1.60 -11.93 11.00
N ARG A 54 2.49 -10.93 11.07
CA ARG A 54 2.52 -9.82 10.10
C ARG A 54 2.82 -10.35 8.69
N ALA A 55 2.04 -9.96 7.69
CA ALA A 55 2.33 -10.28 6.31
C ALA A 55 3.39 -9.34 5.71
N LEU A 56 4.28 -9.91 4.89
CA LEU A 56 5.37 -9.20 4.21
C LEU A 56 5.09 -9.00 2.71
N ASN A 57 4.04 -9.61 2.19
CA ASN A 57 3.55 -9.41 0.83
C ASN A 57 2.02 -9.34 0.82
N TYR A 58 1.49 -8.65 -0.17
CA TYR A 58 0.05 -8.46 -0.38
C TYR A 58 -0.32 -8.58 -1.86
N ALA A 59 0.45 -9.35 -2.63
CA ALA A 59 0.25 -9.48 -4.06
C ALA A 59 -0.97 -10.37 -4.36
N ASN A 60 -1.84 -9.89 -5.24
CA ASN A 60 -2.90 -10.71 -5.82
C ASN A 60 -2.31 -11.48 -7.00
N LEU A 61 -2.35 -12.81 -6.95
CA LEU A 61 -1.75 -13.63 -8.02
C LEU A 61 -2.59 -13.63 -9.30
N GLY A 62 -3.88 -13.32 -9.22
CA GLY A 62 -4.77 -13.23 -10.38
C GLY A 62 -5.02 -14.57 -11.07
N VAL A 63 -4.81 -15.69 -10.35
CA VAL A 63 -5.09 -17.06 -10.79
C VAL A 63 -6.53 -17.15 -11.29
N LYS A 64 -6.77 -17.80 -12.43
CA LYS A 64 -8.08 -17.92 -13.10
C LYS A 64 -8.79 -19.21 -12.68
N PRO A 65 -10.14 -19.29 -12.84
CA PRO A 65 -10.89 -20.53 -12.58
C PRO A 65 -10.36 -21.75 -13.34
N THR A 66 -9.93 -21.54 -14.59
CA THR A 66 -9.27 -22.54 -15.42
C THR A 66 -8.15 -21.86 -16.19
N GLN A 67 -6.92 -22.33 -16.03
CA GLN A 67 -5.76 -21.87 -16.79
C GLN A 67 -4.78 -23.02 -17.01
N GLY A 68 -4.00 -22.93 -18.09
CA GLY A 68 -2.79 -23.72 -18.26
C GLY A 68 -1.71 -23.33 -17.26
N TRP A 69 -0.59 -24.04 -17.27
CA TRP A 69 0.57 -23.67 -16.46
C TRP A 69 0.96 -22.21 -16.74
N THR A 70 0.91 -21.39 -15.68
CA THR A 70 1.24 -19.97 -15.71
C THR A 70 2.17 -19.67 -14.55
N GLU A 71 3.27 -18.97 -14.81
CA GLU A 71 4.18 -18.53 -13.77
C GLU A 71 3.60 -17.32 -13.04
N HIS A 72 3.71 -17.33 -11.72
CA HIS A 72 3.34 -16.22 -10.85
C HIS A 72 4.54 -15.79 -10.01
N HIS A 73 4.55 -14.54 -9.61
CA HIS A 73 5.65 -13.95 -8.85
C HIS A 73 5.12 -13.25 -7.60
N ILE A 74 5.86 -13.38 -6.51
CA ILE A 74 5.77 -12.44 -5.40
C ILE A 74 7.14 -11.85 -5.11
N VAL A 75 7.16 -10.62 -4.63
CA VAL A 75 8.37 -9.97 -4.13
C VAL A 75 8.09 -9.45 -2.73
N PHE A 76 9.02 -9.68 -1.81
CA PHE A 76 8.94 -9.16 -0.45
C PHE A 76 10.31 -8.79 0.09
N ASN A 77 10.34 -7.96 1.14
CA ASN A 77 11.54 -7.72 1.93
C ASN A 77 11.40 -8.49 3.25
N SER A 78 12.44 -9.19 3.69
CA SER A 78 12.42 -9.91 4.97
C SER A 78 12.37 -8.99 6.19
N LEU A 79 12.64 -7.70 6.02
CA LEU A 79 12.79 -6.72 7.11
C LEU A 79 13.80 -7.24 8.13
N ASP A 80 13.60 -7.05 9.42
CA ASP A 80 14.50 -7.51 10.48
C ASP A 80 14.39 -9.02 10.78
N HIS A 81 13.58 -9.78 10.03
CA HIS A 81 13.35 -11.19 10.28
C HIS A 81 14.39 -12.11 9.61
N ASP A 82 14.77 -13.17 10.33
CA ASP A 82 15.64 -14.26 9.85
C ASP A 82 14.87 -15.56 9.52
N THR A 83 13.56 -15.58 9.80
CA THR A 83 12.65 -16.68 9.50
C THR A 83 11.30 -16.13 9.07
N VAL A 84 10.69 -16.79 8.09
CA VAL A 84 9.31 -16.50 7.65
C VAL A 84 8.53 -17.80 7.45
N ARG A 85 7.21 -17.75 7.61
CA ARG A 85 6.30 -18.82 7.22
C ARG A 85 5.70 -18.50 5.86
N VAL A 86 5.99 -19.36 4.89
CA VAL A 86 5.43 -19.28 3.55
C VAL A 86 4.21 -20.19 3.48
N TYR A 87 3.07 -19.60 3.13
CA TYR A 87 1.82 -20.29 2.83
C TYR A 87 1.54 -20.20 1.34
N ILE A 88 1.17 -21.32 0.72
CA ILE A 88 0.78 -21.37 -0.71
C ILE A 88 -0.48 -22.21 -0.80
N GLY A 89 -1.55 -21.65 -1.34
CA GLY A 89 -2.77 -22.42 -1.60
C GLY A 89 -4.05 -21.59 -1.52
N GLN A 90 -5.14 -22.28 -1.21
CA GLN A 90 -6.49 -21.74 -1.22
C GLN A 90 -7.00 -21.49 0.21
N TRP A 91 -7.64 -20.35 0.42
CA TRP A 91 -8.44 -20.05 1.61
C TRP A 91 -9.93 -20.17 1.27
N GLY A 92 -10.73 -20.76 2.16
CA GLY A 92 -12.19 -20.81 1.97
C GLY A 92 -12.65 -21.44 0.65
N GLY A 93 -11.90 -22.42 0.14
CA GLY A 93 -12.06 -23.01 -1.18
C GLY A 93 -13.38 -23.74 -1.37
N GLY A 94 -13.83 -23.80 -2.62
CA GLY A 94 -14.97 -24.62 -3.04
C GLY A 94 -14.54 -25.80 -3.91
N GLU A 95 -15.24 -25.99 -5.02
CA GLU A 95 -14.95 -27.03 -6.01
C GLU A 95 -13.77 -26.64 -6.92
N GLY A 96 -13.05 -27.64 -7.44
CA GLY A 96 -12.04 -27.49 -8.48
C GLY A 96 -10.73 -28.19 -8.18
N THR A 97 -9.69 -27.91 -8.98
CA THR A 97 -8.35 -28.46 -8.76
C THR A 97 -7.27 -27.46 -9.15
N TYR A 98 -6.27 -27.35 -8.27
CA TYR A 98 -5.00 -26.68 -8.55
C TYR A 98 -3.88 -27.68 -8.69
N TRP A 99 -2.93 -27.38 -9.57
CA TRP A 99 -1.60 -27.97 -9.58
C TRP A 99 -0.58 -26.85 -9.40
N ILE A 100 0.38 -27.08 -8.51
CA ILE A 100 1.47 -26.15 -8.20
C ILE A 100 2.76 -26.89 -8.50
N ASP A 101 3.66 -26.25 -9.23
CA ASP A 101 4.98 -26.80 -9.57
C ASP A 101 6.07 -25.73 -9.50
N ASP A 102 7.32 -26.19 -9.45
CA ASP A 102 8.53 -25.34 -9.54
C ASP A 102 8.51 -24.11 -8.62
N VAL A 103 8.18 -24.33 -7.35
CA VAL A 103 8.24 -23.27 -6.34
C VAL A 103 9.71 -22.95 -6.02
N GLU A 104 10.17 -21.77 -6.39
CA GLU A 104 11.49 -21.25 -6.06
C GLU A 104 11.38 -20.04 -5.16
N LEU A 105 12.24 -19.95 -4.14
CA LEU A 105 12.45 -18.75 -3.34
C LEU A 105 13.94 -18.42 -3.37
N ARG A 106 14.27 -17.22 -3.82
CA ARG A 106 15.66 -16.74 -3.88
C ARG A 106 15.78 -15.28 -3.48
N VAL A 107 16.98 -14.90 -3.08
CA VAL A 107 17.35 -13.49 -2.94
C VAL A 107 17.35 -12.86 -4.33
N ALA A 108 16.83 -11.64 -4.42
CA ALA A 108 16.80 -10.84 -5.64
C ALA A 108 17.60 -9.54 -5.47
N GLY A 109 18.04 -8.99 -6.60
CA GLY A 109 18.79 -7.73 -6.66
C GLY A 109 18.04 -6.63 -7.39
N ALA A 110 17.74 -5.53 -6.71
CA ALA A 110 17.28 -4.26 -7.30
C ALA A 110 15.98 -4.33 -8.11
N ILE A 111 15.07 -5.26 -7.77
CA ILE A 111 13.70 -5.20 -8.31
C ILE A 111 13.06 -3.94 -7.76
N ASN A 112 12.49 -3.11 -8.65
CA ASN A 112 11.87 -1.84 -8.28
C ASN A 112 12.78 -0.89 -7.47
N LEU A 113 14.08 -0.86 -7.79
CA LEU A 113 15.08 0.03 -7.18
C LEU A 113 14.67 1.51 -7.26
N ILE A 114 14.64 2.19 -6.13
CA ILE A 114 14.26 3.60 -6.02
C ILE A 114 15.51 4.48 -5.95
N ARG A 115 15.57 5.49 -6.84
CA ARG A 115 16.67 6.46 -6.93
C ARG A 115 16.15 7.88 -6.71
N ARG A 116 16.20 8.35 -5.46
CA ARG A 116 15.87 9.72 -5.06
C ARG A 116 16.55 10.09 -3.74
N GLU A 117 16.47 11.35 -3.34
CA GLU A 117 16.89 11.78 -2.00
C GLU A 117 16.20 10.93 -0.91
N GLY A 118 16.98 10.48 0.08
CA GLY A 118 16.56 9.55 1.13
C GLY A 118 16.60 8.06 0.75
N CYS A 119 16.98 7.74 -0.48
CA CYS A 119 17.11 6.36 -0.96
C CYS A 119 18.48 6.13 -1.63
N PRO A 120 19.59 6.24 -0.88
CA PRO A 120 20.91 5.98 -1.46
C PRO A 120 21.08 4.51 -1.83
N VAL A 121 22.02 4.28 -2.76
CA VAL A 121 22.60 2.97 -3.01
C VAL A 121 23.99 2.98 -2.37
N ARG A 122 24.25 2.01 -1.51
CA ARG A 122 25.55 1.81 -0.88
C ARG A 122 26.13 0.48 -1.32
N VAL A 123 27.37 0.49 -1.81
CA VAL A 123 28.08 -0.70 -2.30
C VAL A 123 29.39 -0.79 -1.54
N THR A 124 29.61 -1.90 -0.84
CA THR A 124 30.87 -2.16 -0.14
C THR A 124 31.44 -3.53 -0.51
N SER A 125 32.71 -3.75 -0.15
CA SER A 125 33.26 -5.10 -0.08
C SER A 125 32.40 -5.95 0.85
N ALA A 126 32.43 -7.28 0.68
CA ALA A 126 31.64 -8.20 1.52
C ALA A 126 31.92 -8.06 3.03
N ASP A 127 33.12 -7.61 3.41
CA ASP A 127 33.49 -7.35 4.81
C ASP A 127 33.22 -5.90 5.27
N GLY A 128 32.64 -5.06 4.40
CA GLY A 128 32.28 -3.67 4.68
C GLY A 128 33.46 -2.70 4.78
N LYS A 129 34.72 -3.15 4.56
CA LYS A 129 35.91 -2.31 4.77
C LYS A 129 36.17 -1.31 3.65
N ILE A 130 35.73 -1.62 2.43
CA ILE A 130 35.93 -0.78 1.26
C ILE A 130 34.56 -0.34 0.75
N GLU A 131 34.35 0.98 0.68
CA GLU A 131 33.19 1.56 0.03
C GLU A 131 33.51 1.89 -1.42
N TYR A 132 32.64 1.43 -2.32
CA TYR A 132 32.75 1.64 -3.76
C TYR A 132 31.86 2.81 -4.18
N GLU A 133 32.37 3.62 -5.09
CA GLU A 133 31.81 4.91 -5.48
C GLU A 133 31.07 4.78 -6.82
N GLU A 134 29.81 5.24 -6.87
CA GLU A 134 29.09 5.39 -8.12
C GLU A 134 29.78 6.40 -9.05
N GLY A 135 29.87 6.09 -10.35
CA GLY A 135 30.59 6.88 -11.35
C GLY A 135 32.08 6.55 -11.44
N ARG A 136 32.69 6.01 -10.38
CA ARG A 136 34.09 5.54 -10.37
C ARG A 136 34.19 4.03 -10.46
N ASP A 137 33.55 3.29 -9.55
CA ASP A 137 33.63 1.84 -9.50
C ASP A 137 32.54 1.17 -10.32
N PHE A 138 31.32 1.69 -10.23
CA PHE A 138 30.18 1.20 -10.99
C PHE A 138 29.42 2.38 -11.61
N LYS A 139 28.78 2.16 -12.75
CA LYS A 139 27.86 3.12 -13.36
C LYS A 139 26.61 3.25 -12.49
N ARG A 140 25.86 4.34 -12.68
CA ARG A 140 24.58 4.53 -12.01
C ARG A 140 23.69 3.29 -12.15
N TRP A 141 23.38 2.65 -11.03
CA TRP A 141 22.57 1.44 -11.00
C TRP A 141 21.08 1.81 -10.99
N VAL A 142 20.41 1.52 -12.10
CA VAL A 142 19.00 1.83 -12.37
C VAL A 142 18.38 0.71 -13.20
N ASN A 143 17.07 0.55 -13.09
CA ASN A 143 16.25 -0.16 -14.07
C ASN A 143 15.31 0.87 -14.71
N GLU A 144 15.40 1.06 -16.02
CA GLU A 144 14.59 2.03 -16.78
C GLU A 144 13.09 1.69 -16.76
N ASP A 145 12.73 0.44 -16.51
CA ASP A 145 11.33 0.00 -16.39
C ASP A 145 10.72 0.27 -15.01
N THR A 146 11.54 0.57 -13.99
CA THR A 146 11.04 0.83 -12.63
C THR A 146 10.18 2.10 -12.61
N GLY A 147 8.91 1.95 -12.20
CA GLY A 147 7.97 3.06 -12.15
C GLY A 147 7.47 3.52 -13.53
N MET A 148 7.74 2.74 -14.61
CA MET A 148 7.42 3.12 -15.99
C MET A 148 6.47 2.14 -16.69
N LYS A 149 6.14 1.01 -16.05
CA LYS A 149 5.34 -0.06 -16.63
C LYS A 149 4.07 -0.31 -15.82
N PRO A 150 2.91 -0.48 -16.48
CA PRO A 150 2.70 -0.38 -17.93
C PRO A 150 2.72 1.07 -18.48
N TRP A 151 2.73 2.08 -17.62
CA TRP A 151 2.88 3.49 -17.96
C TRP A 151 3.64 4.25 -16.85
N PRO A 152 4.10 5.49 -17.09
CA PRO A 152 4.81 6.30 -16.10
C PRO A 152 4.02 6.46 -14.79
N GLY A 153 4.68 6.21 -13.66
CA GLY A 153 4.11 6.22 -12.31
C GLY A 153 3.58 4.86 -11.82
N ASN A 154 3.54 3.83 -12.67
CA ASN A 154 3.09 2.50 -12.27
C ASN A 154 4.27 1.52 -12.06
N PHE A 155 4.09 0.58 -11.14
CA PHE A 155 5.06 -0.44 -10.80
C PHE A 155 4.44 -1.81 -11.02
N THR A 156 5.16 -2.69 -11.71
CA THR A 156 4.83 -4.11 -11.75
C THR A 156 5.47 -4.83 -10.55
N VAL A 157 4.91 -5.99 -10.17
CA VAL A 157 5.51 -6.85 -9.12
C VAL A 157 6.95 -7.21 -9.49
N MET A 158 7.21 -7.41 -10.78
CA MET A 158 8.52 -7.76 -11.34
C MET A 158 8.86 -6.86 -12.52
N THR A 159 9.89 -6.04 -12.40
CA THR A 159 10.42 -5.16 -13.46
C THR A 159 11.74 -5.65 -14.06
N GLY A 160 12.30 -6.76 -13.55
CA GLY A 160 13.63 -7.26 -13.88
C GLY A 160 14.70 -6.89 -12.85
N GLU A 161 15.83 -7.60 -12.87
CA GLU A 161 16.97 -7.42 -11.97
C GLU A 161 18.14 -6.80 -12.76
N PRO A 162 18.31 -5.46 -12.74
CA PRO A 162 19.35 -4.82 -13.52
C PRO A 162 20.75 -5.23 -13.02
N ALA A 163 21.64 -5.58 -13.95
CA ALA A 163 23.04 -5.81 -13.60
C ALA A 163 23.73 -4.50 -13.17
N MET A 164 24.62 -4.58 -12.19
CA MET A 164 25.50 -3.46 -11.83
C MET A 164 26.69 -3.44 -12.79
N LEU A 165 26.76 -2.40 -13.62
CA LEU A 165 27.81 -2.29 -14.63
C LEU A 165 29.06 -1.61 -14.04
N LEU A 166 30.20 -2.28 -14.09
CA LEU A 166 31.47 -1.72 -13.64
C LEU A 166 32.01 -0.66 -14.63
N THR A 167 32.77 0.31 -14.14
CA THR A 167 33.50 1.25 -15.01
C THR A 167 34.90 0.73 -15.33
N ALA A 168 35.58 1.37 -16.30
CA ALA A 168 36.97 1.05 -16.61
C ALA A 168 37.96 1.32 -15.46
N ASN A 169 37.61 2.20 -14.52
CA ASN A 169 38.44 2.57 -13.37
C ASN A 169 38.02 1.83 -12.09
N SER A 170 37.25 0.75 -12.25
CA SER A 170 36.68 0.02 -11.12
C SER A 170 37.72 -0.66 -10.26
N ARG A 171 37.57 -0.50 -8.94
CA ARG A 171 38.27 -1.30 -7.93
C ARG A 171 37.56 -2.63 -7.65
N ILE A 172 36.31 -2.78 -8.09
CA ILE A 172 35.57 -4.04 -8.05
C ILE A 172 36.05 -4.91 -9.21
N VAL A 173 36.31 -6.18 -8.92
CA VAL A 173 36.62 -7.19 -9.95
C VAL A 173 35.42 -8.09 -10.23
N ASP A 174 35.33 -8.64 -11.43
CA ASP A 174 34.23 -9.53 -11.80
C ASP A 174 34.18 -10.78 -10.92
N GLY A 175 32.98 -11.22 -10.54
CA GLY A 175 32.75 -12.30 -9.58
C GLY A 175 33.06 -11.96 -8.11
N GLN A 176 33.49 -10.74 -7.79
CA GLN A 176 33.75 -10.33 -6.41
C GLN A 176 32.45 -10.24 -5.59
N PRO A 177 32.37 -10.88 -4.41
CA PRO A 177 31.25 -10.68 -3.50
C PRO A 177 31.18 -9.24 -2.96
N LEU A 178 29.99 -8.66 -2.96
CA LEU A 178 29.70 -7.31 -2.48
C LEU A 178 28.58 -7.35 -1.44
N ALA A 179 28.59 -6.36 -0.55
CA ALA A 179 27.42 -6.02 0.26
C ALA A 179 26.76 -4.78 -0.34
N VAL A 180 25.50 -4.89 -0.70
CA VAL A 180 24.76 -3.85 -1.42
C VAL A 180 23.49 -3.50 -0.66
N SER A 181 23.35 -2.24 -0.27
CA SER A 181 22.16 -1.71 0.40
C SER A 181 21.46 -0.71 -0.52
N TYR A 182 20.14 -0.83 -0.63
CA TYR A 182 19.32 -0.01 -1.49
C TYR A 182 17.88 0.00 -1.02
N TYR A 183 17.08 0.91 -1.57
CA TYR A 183 15.65 1.01 -1.32
C TYR A 183 14.87 0.56 -2.55
N HIS A 184 13.74 -0.10 -2.33
CA HIS A 184 12.87 -0.53 -3.43
C HIS A 184 11.42 -0.23 -3.11
N ALA A 185 10.61 -0.03 -4.16
CA ALA A 185 9.17 -0.03 -4.02
C ALA A 185 8.66 -1.45 -3.82
N VAL A 186 7.53 -1.54 -3.14
CA VAL A 186 6.71 -2.74 -3.03
C VAL A 186 5.30 -2.36 -3.48
N THR A 187 4.68 -3.24 -4.24
CA THR A 187 3.29 -3.09 -4.67
C THR A 187 2.38 -3.82 -3.69
N VAL A 188 1.26 -3.19 -3.33
CA VAL A 188 0.19 -3.84 -2.59
C VAL A 188 -0.98 -4.11 -3.53
N TYR A 189 -1.56 -5.31 -3.44
CA TYR A 189 -2.62 -5.80 -4.32
C TYR A 189 -2.26 -5.65 -5.80
N ASP A 190 -3.15 -5.02 -6.58
CA ASP A 190 -3.04 -4.86 -8.02
C ASP A 190 -2.24 -3.61 -8.43
N GLY A 191 -1.16 -3.30 -7.69
CA GLY A 191 -0.17 -2.28 -8.07
C GLY A 191 -0.20 -0.99 -7.27
N GLN A 192 -0.84 -0.95 -6.10
CA GLN A 192 -0.81 0.24 -5.23
C GLN A 192 0.62 0.49 -4.74
N VAL A 193 1.09 1.73 -4.87
CA VAL A 193 2.39 2.19 -4.36
C VAL A 193 2.20 3.48 -3.58
N ALA A 194 2.85 3.58 -2.41
CA ALA A 194 2.79 4.75 -1.56
C ALA A 194 3.90 5.75 -1.90
N CYS A 195 3.55 7.05 -1.89
CA CYS A 195 4.53 8.11 -2.00
C CYS A 195 5.26 8.35 -0.66
N CYS A 196 6.49 8.89 -0.72
CA CYS A 196 7.22 9.28 0.48
C CYS A 196 6.55 10.45 1.18
N LEU A 197 6.39 10.36 2.50
CA LEU A 197 5.75 11.42 3.29
C LEU A 197 6.62 12.66 3.50
N THR A 198 7.93 12.62 3.23
CA THR A 198 8.87 13.70 3.63
C THR A 198 9.72 14.27 2.50
N ALA A 199 9.80 13.61 1.34
CA ALA A 199 10.67 14.02 0.25
C ALA A 199 10.33 15.46 -0.22
N PRO A 200 11.29 16.41 -0.27
CA PRO A 200 11.01 17.79 -0.64
C PRO A 200 10.33 17.96 -2.00
N GLY A 201 10.80 17.20 -3.01
CA GLY A 201 10.25 17.25 -4.37
C GLY A 201 8.75 16.88 -4.45
N LEU A 202 8.23 16.09 -3.49
CA LEU A 202 6.79 15.85 -3.40
C LEU A 202 6.01 17.16 -3.25
N TYR A 203 6.44 18.01 -2.31
CA TYR A 203 5.72 19.23 -1.98
C TYR A 203 5.84 20.29 -3.08
N GLU A 204 6.94 20.29 -3.83
CA GLU A 204 7.09 21.12 -5.04
C GLU A 204 6.08 20.71 -6.11
N HIS A 205 5.96 19.40 -6.38
CA HIS A 205 4.97 18.87 -7.31
C HIS A 205 3.54 19.15 -6.84
N LEU A 206 3.21 18.89 -5.57
CA LEU A 206 1.88 19.18 -5.02
C LEU A 206 1.55 20.67 -5.12
N SER A 207 2.47 21.55 -4.75
CA SER A 207 2.27 23.00 -4.88
C SER A 207 1.98 23.42 -6.32
N ARG A 208 2.71 22.85 -7.29
CA ARG A 208 2.45 23.11 -8.71
C ARG A 208 1.09 22.58 -9.17
N GLN A 209 0.69 21.39 -8.73
CA GLN A 209 -0.61 20.81 -9.06
C GLN A 209 -1.77 21.66 -8.51
N ILE A 210 -1.68 22.09 -7.25
CA ILE A 210 -2.68 22.97 -6.65
C ILE A 210 -2.77 24.32 -7.39
N GLU A 211 -1.64 24.93 -7.73
CA GLU A 211 -1.61 26.17 -8.54
C GLU A 211 -2.36 25.99 -9.87
N LEU A 212 -2.10 24.88 -10.57
CA LEU A 212 -2.73 24.56 -11.85
C LEU A 212 -4.24 24.29 -11.70
N ILE A 213 -4.64 23.51 -10.70
CA ILE A 213 -6.05 23.25 -10.39
C ILE A 213 -6.76 24.56 -10.06
N LYS A 214 -6.15 25.43 -9.25
CA LYS A 214 -6.72 26.75 -8.95
C LYS A 214 -6.88 27.60 -10.21
N ARG A 215 -5.87 27.64 -11.07
CA ARG A 215 -5.87 28.45 -12.29
C ARG A 215 -6.94 28.01 -13.29
N HIS A 216 -7.12 26.70 -13.47
CA HIS A 216 -7.91 26.16 -14.57
C HIS A 216 -9.29 25.65 -14.17
N ILE A 217 -9.46 25.24 -12.91
CA ILE A 217 -10.73 24.70 -12.39
C ILE A 217 -11.32 25.64 -11.33
N ALA A 218 -10.48 26.20 -10.46
CA ALA A 218 -10.88 27.04 -9.33
C ALA A 218 -11.97 26.42 -8.43
N PRO A 219 -11.79 25.18 -7.95
CA PRO A 219 -12.81 24.51 -7.16
C PRO A 219 -12.98 25.19 -5.79
N ARG A 220 -14.17 25.04 -5.19
CA ARG A 220 -14.43 25.53 -3.82
C ARG A 220 -13.82 24.64 -2.74
N ARG A 221 -13.59 23.36 -3.06
CA ARG A 221 -13.04 22.37 -2.14
C ARG A 221 -12.01 21.50 -2.85
N TYR A 222 -10.98 21.11 -2.12
CA TYR A 222 -9.95 20.17 -2.56
C TYR A 222 -10.06 18.89 -1.74
N PHE A 223 -10.05 17.74 -2.40
CA PHE A 223 -10.11 16.44 -1.73
C PHE A 223 -8.72 15.81 -1.72
N MET A 224 -8.10 15.73 -0.54
CA MET A 224 -6.83 15.05 -0.31
C MET A 224 -7.05 13.53 -0.19
N GLN A 225 -6.37 12.78 -1.06
CA GLN A 225 -6.47 11.31 -1.17
C GLN A 225 -5.47 10.62 -0.22
N HIS A 226 -5.54 10.93 1.07
CA HIS A 226 -4.74 10.24 2.10
C HIS A 226 -5.51 9.01 2.62
N ASP A 227 -5.84 8.09 1.73
CA ASP A 227 -6.44 6.79 2.04
C ASP A 227 -5.40 5.66 1.90
N GLU A 228 -5.59 4.61 2.70
CA GLU A 228 -4.93 3.33 2.55
C GLU A 228 -3.41 3.39 2.29
N LEU A 229 -2.69 4.20 3.08
CA LEU A 229 -1.23 4.33 3.00
C LEU A 229 -0.54 3.08 3.59
N ARG A 230 -0.51 2.00 2.81
CA ARG A 230 -0.06 0.67 3.24
C ARG A 230 1.45 0.50 3.36
N VAL A 231 2.24 1.49 2.94
CA VAL A 231 3.70 1.51 3.06
C VAL A 231 4.15 2.91 3.45
N ALA A 232 4.88 3.05 4.57
CA ALA A 232 5.38 4.36 4.98
C ALA A 232 6.58 4.28 5.94
N GLY A 233 7.42 5.33 5.89
CA GLY A 233 8.44 5.61 6.91
C GLY A 233 9.80 4.91 6.76
N TRP A 234 10.03 4.15 5.69
CA TRP A 234 11.26 3.35 5.55
C TRP A 234 12.50 4.09 5.05
N CYS A 235 12.36 5.12 4.20
CA CYS A 235 13.52 5.78 3.59
C CYS A 235 14.31 6.62 4.61
N GLU A 236 15.58 6.92 4.33
CA GLU A 236 16.47 7.64 5.26
C GLU A 236 15.92 9.01 5.70
N LEU A 237 15.23 9.73 4.81
CA LEU A 237 14.57 11.00 5.18
C LEU A 237 13.48 10.81 6.24
N CYS A 238 12.75 9.69 6.17
CA CYS A 238 11.73 9.37 7.17
C CYS A 238 12.40 8.88 8.45
N ALA A 239 13.27 7.88 8.37
CA ALA A 239 13.93 7.29 9.53
C ALA A 239 14.79 8.31 10.28
N GLY A 240 15.56 9.14 9.57
CA GLY A 240 16.43 10.16 10.13
C GLY A 240 15.68 11.32 10.82
N SER A 241 14.36 11.43 10.63
CA SER A 241 13.55 12.43 11.35
C SER A 241 13.29 12.06 12.82
N GLY A 242 13.49 10.79 13.20
CA GLY A 242 13.14 10.26 14.52
C GLY A 242 11.64 10.19 14.81
N LYS A 243 10.78 10.42 13.82
CA LYS A 243 9.31 10.41 13.96
C LYS A 243 8.70 9.06 13.61
N THR A 244 7.56 8.75 14.24
CA THR A 244 6.71 7.62 13.82
C THR A 244 6.05 7.92 12.48
N ALA A 245 5.54 6.89 11.80
CA ALA A 245 4.80 7.06 10.55
C ALA A 245 3.54 7.92 10.73
N GLY A 246 2.86 7.82 11.88
CA GLY A 246 1.75 8.68 12.25
C GLY A 246 2.18 10.14 12.35
N GLN A 247 3.28 10.45 13.03
CA GLN A 247 3.83 11.81 13.10
C GLN A 247 4.29 12.34 11.74
N LEU A 248 4.86 11.48 10.90
CA LEU A 248 5.22 11.84 9.53
C LEU A 248 3.98 12.18 8.69
N LEU A 249 2.91 11.40 8.82
CA LEU A 249 1.65 11.64 8.14
C LEU A 249 0.96 12.92 8.67
N ALA A 250 1.02 13.17 9.98
CA ALA A 250 0.52 14.39 10.59
C ALA A 250 1.22 15.65 10.03
N ASP A 251 2.55 15.61 9.91
CA ASP A 251 3.29 16.69 9.28
C ASP A 251 3.00 16.82 7.78
N ASN A 252 2.83 15.70 7.09
CA ASN A 252 2.52 15.68 5.68
C ASN A 252 1.17 16.34 5.40
N VAL A 253 0.10 15.93 6.10
CA VAL A 253 -1.24 16.49 5.89
C VAL A 253 -1.30 17.98 6.24
N ARG A 254 -0.61 18.41 7.31
CA ARG A 254 -0.49 19.84 7.67
C ARG A 254 0.17 20.67 6.57
N ARG A 255 1.23 20.14 5.95
CA ARG A 255 1.91 20.78 4.81
C ARG A 255 1.01 20.82 3.57
N CYS A 256 0.28 19.73 3.29
CA CYS A 256 -0.66 19.68 2.18
C CYS A 256 -1.76 20.74 2.32
N THR A 257 -2.38 20.87 3.51
CA THR A 257 -3.36 21.93 3.81
C THR A 257 -2.74 23.32 3.64
N THR A 258 -1.53 23.54 4.17
CA THR A 258 -0.79 24.82 4.02
C THR A 258 -0.56 25.17 2.55
N ILE A 259 -0.19 24.19 1.72
CA ILE A 259 0.03 24.38 0.28
C ILE A 259 -1.28 24.73 -0.43
N ILE A 260 -2.39 24.04 -0.09
CA ILE A 260 -3.71 24.36 -0.64
C ILE A 260 -4.07 25.81 -0.33
N HIS A 261 -3.99 26.23 0.94
CA HIS A 261 -4.35 27.58 1.35
C HIS A 261 -3.40 28.67 0.87
N LYS A 262 -2.13 28.34 0.60
CA LYS A 262 -1.20 29.28 -0.06
C LYS A 262 -1.70 29.72 -1.43
N HIS A 263 -2.26 28.81 -2.21
CA HIS A 263 -2.75 29.09 -3.58
C HIS A 263 -4.24 29.43 -3.62
N ASP A 264 -5.02 28.94 -2.67
CA ASP A 264 -6.43 29.25 -2.51
C ASP A 264 -6.82 29.42 -1.03
N PRO A 265 -6.65 30.62 -0.45
CA PRO A 265 -6.88 30.88 0.98
C PRO A 265 -8.32 30.63 1.46
N LYS A 266 -9.29 30.51 0.56
CA LYS A 266 -10.72 30.29 0.88
C LYS A 266 -11.19 28.88 0.57
N ALA A 267 -10.29 28.01 0.11
CA ALA A 267 -10.62 26.63 -0.22
C ALA A 267 -11.02 25.85 1.04
N GLY A 268 -12.13 25.12 0.93
CA GLY A 268 -12.39 24.01 1.85
C GLY A 268 -11.49 22.82 1.53
N VAL A 269 -11.21 22.01 2.54
CA VAL A 269 -10.38 20.80 2.37
C VAL A 269 -11.16 19.60 2.90
N ILE A 270 -11.17 18.51 2.12
CA ILE A 270 -11.76 17.23 2.49
C ILE A 270 -10.65 16.17 2.49
N VAL A 271 -10.68 15.21 3.41
CA VAL A 271 -9.74 14.08 3.43
C VAL A 271 -10.47 12.79 3.84
N TRP A 272 -10.03 11.64 3.33
CA TRP A 272 -10.52 10.33 3.78
C TRP A 272 -10.20 10.09 5.26
N SER A 273 -11.08 9.40 5.98
CA SER A 273 -10.94 9.24 7.44
C SER A 273 -9.91 8.23 7.89
N ASP A 274 -9.72 7.14 7.14
CA ASP A 274 -9.14 5.89 7.63
C ASP A 274 -7.72 6.04 8.16
N MET A 275 -6.90 6.82 7.46
CA MET A 275 -5.50 7.03 7.83
C MET A 275 -5.34 7.95 9.05
N PHE A 276 -6.43 8.53 9.54
CA PHE A 276 -6.49 9.43 10.70
C PHE A 276 -7.45 8.92 11.78
N ASP A 277 -8.02 7.74 11.63
CA ASP A 277 -9.01 7.18 12.54
C ASP A 277 -8.41 6.02 13.35
N PRO A 278 -8.29 6.15 14.69
CA PRO A 278 -7.77 5.08 15.55
C PRO A 278 -8.67 3.83 15.57
N HIS A 279 -9.94 3.96 15.19
CA HIS A 279 -10.89 2.85 15.03
C HIS A 279 -10.81 2.23 13.63
N HIS A 280 -9.87 2.68 12.79
CA HIS A 280 -9.66 2.21 11.43
C HIS A 280 -8.18 1.90 11.13
N ASN A 281 -7.51 2.66 10.26
CA ASN A 281 -6.16 2.38 9.78
C ASN A 281 -5.06 3.12 10.57
N ALA A 282 -5.40 4.12 11.40
CA ALA A 282 -4.43 4.89 12.18
C ALA A 282 -3.96 4.16 13.46
N ARG A 283 -3.33 2.99 13.28
CA ARG A 283 -2.94 2.08 14.36
C ARG A 283 -1.57 1.43 14.14
N ASP A 284 -1.14 0.63 15.11
CA ASP A 284 0.07 -0.18 15.03
C ASP A 284 -0.05 -1.29 13.97
N ASN A 285 1.09 -1.74 13.45
CA ASN A 285 1.19 -2.93 12.58
C ASN A 285 0.30 -2.88 11.32
N TYR A 286 -0.02 -1.68 10.83
CA TYR A 286 -0.75 -1.52 9.58
C TYR A 286 0.15 -1.84 8.38
N TYR A 287 -0.14 -2.94 7.69
CA TYR A 287 0.57 -3.39 6.48
C TYR A 287 2.10 -3.32 6.63
N LEU A 288 2.76 -2.66 5.69
CA LEU A 288 4.20 -2.49 5.58
C LEU A 288 4.58 -1.08 6.03
N VAL A 289 3.88 -0.51 7.02
CA VAL A 289 4.32 0.73 7.66
C VAL A 289 5.43 0.42 8.67
N SER A 290 6.51 1.20 8.65
CA SER A 290 7.71 0.99 9.47
C SER A 290 7.48 1.11 10.98
N SER A 291 6.42 1.80 11.40
CA SER A 291 6.06 2.03 12.80
C SER A 291 4.54 2.25 12.90
N THR A 292 4.07 2.88 13.97
CA THR A 292 2.65 3.18 14.17
C THR A 292 2.15 4.31 13.28
N LEU A 293 0.90 4.22 12.83
CA LEU A 293 0.14 5.35 12.28
C LEU A 293 -0.66 6.10 13.34
N ALA A 294 -0.72 5.61 14.58
CA ALA A 294 -1.39 6.31 15.67
C ALA A 294 -0.84 7.74 15.83
N GLY A 295 -1.72 8.69 16.10
CA GLY A 295 -1.40 10.11 16.20
C GLY A 295 -1.33 10.85 14.87
N SER A 296 -1.58 10.20 13.72
CA SER A 296 -1.63 10.86 12.41
C SER A 296 -2.66 11.99 12.37
N TRP A 297 -3.77 11.86 13.08
CA TRP A 297 -4.83 12.85 13.18
C TRP A 297 -4.41 14.18 13.81
N GLU A 298 -3.28 14.24 14.53
CA GLU A 298 -2.77 15.49 15.10
C GLU A 298 -2.27 16.48 14.03
N GLY A 299 -2.18 16.02 12.77
CA GLY A 299 -1.92 16.87 11.62
C GLY A 299 -3.13 17.62 11.08
N LEU A 300 -4.34 17.16 11.40
CA LEU A 300 -5.57 17.68 10.82
C LEU A 300 -5.96 19.01 11.49
N ASP A 301 -6.07 20.06 10.67
CA ASP A 301 -6.67 21.32 11.10
C ASP A 301 -8.19 21.12 11.29
N PRO A 302 -8.82 21.67 12.34
CA PRO A 302 -10.26 21.50 12.59
C PRO A 302 -11.16 21.92 11.41
N SER A 303 -10.70 22.81 10.53
CA SER A 303 -11.43 23.21 9.32
C SER A 303 -11.43 22.15 8.20
N VAL A 304 -10.61 21.10 8.31
CA VAL A 304 -10.61 19.98 7.37
C VAL A 304 -11.85 19.12 7.62
N VAL A 305 -12.63 18.90 6.56
CA VAL A 305 -13.81 18.03 6.57
C VAL A 305 -13.38 16.58 6.37
N ILE A 306 -13.92 15.67 7.17
CA ILE A 306 -13.59 14.25 7.10
C ILE A 306 -14.61 13.51 6.24
N ALA A 307 -14.16 12.87 5.17
CA ALA A 307 -14.95 11.91 4.42
C ALA A 307 -14.87 10.55 5.13
N ASN A 308 -15.85 10.29 6.00
CA ASN A 308 -15.86 9.12 6.88
C ASN A 308 -16.48 7.91 6.18
N TRP A 309 -15.68 6.84 6.05
CA TRP A 309 -16.09 5.61 5.37
C TRP A 309 -15.99 4.35 6.26
N ASN A 310 -15.72 4.50 7.56
CA ASN A 310 -15.56 3.36 8.48
C ASN A 310 -16.91 2.73 8.87
N GLY A 311 -17.54 2.02 7.94
CA GLY A 311 -18.83 1.36 8.19
C GLY A 311 -18.78 0.22 9.22
N GLY A 312 -17.59 -0.27 9.56
CA GLY A 312 -17.39 -1.31 10.58
C GLY A 312 -17.48 -0.78 12.02
N HIS A 313 -17.02 0.46 12.23
CA HIS A 313 -17.01 1.16 13.53
C HIS A 313 -17.55 2.59 13.39
N ALA A 314 -18.69 2.72 12.71
CA ALA A 314 -19.22 4.01 12.28
C ALA A 314 -19.44 4.98 13.45
N GLY A 315 -20.07 4.51 14.54
CA GLY A 315 -20.36 5.35 15.71
C GLY A 315 -19.08 5.88 16.36
N GLU A 316 -18.11 4.99 16.65
CA GLU A 316 -16.85 5.36 17.28
C GLU A 316 -16.04 6.33 16.42
N SER A 317 -16.02 6.10 15.11
CA SER A 317 -15.28 6.95 14.17
C SER A 317 -15.90 8.34 14.05
N LEU A 318 -17.24 8.40 13.91
CA LEU A 318 -17.97 9.65 13.82
C LEU A 318 -17.82 10.48 15.11
N GLU A 319 -17.94 9.84 16.27
CA GLU A 319 -17.77 10.48 17.58
C GLU A 319 -16.34 11.01 17.75
N PHE A 320 -15.33 10.23 17.37
CA PHE A 320 -13.93 10.64 17.45
C PHE A 320 -13.65 11.94 16.70
N PHE A 321 -14.06 12.04 15.43
CA PHE A 321 -13.82 13.26 14.64
C PHE A 321 -14.68 14.44 15.08
N ALA A 322 -15.94 14.21 15.46
CA ALA A 322 -16.81 15.25 16.00
C ALA A 322 -16.27 15.82 17.31
N GLY A 323 -15.75 14.98 18.21
CA GLY A 323 -15.12 15.39 19.47
C GLY A 323 -13.86 16.24 19.27
N ARG A 324 -13.23 16.15 18.10
CA ARG A 324 -12.09 16.99 17.68
C ARG A 324 -12.50 18.24 16.91
N GLY A 325 -13.81 18.46 16.74
CA GLY A 325 -14.36 19.64 16.08
C GLY A 325 -14.39 19.58 14.56
N HIS A 326 -14.16 18.41 13.96
CA HIS A 326 -14.25 18.27 12.51
C HIS A 326 -15.69 18.14 12.04
N HIS A 327 -16.00 18.82 10.94
CA HIS A 327 -17.16 18.51 10.13
C HIS A 327 -16.92 17.24 9.32
N GLN A 328 -17.98 16.53 8.98
CA GLN A 328 -17.90 15.22 8.33
C GLN A 328 -18.88 15.07 7.17
N VAL A 329 -18.46 14.30 6.17
CA VAL A 329 -19.31 13.75 5.12
C VAL A 329 -19.31 12.24 5.27
N ILE A 330 -20.48 11.62 5.35
CA ILE A 330 -20.61 10.17 5.43
C ILE A 330 -20.44 9.58 4.03
N ALA A 331 -19.32 8.93 3.75
CA ALA A 331 -19.03 8.18 2.54
C ALA A 331 -19.42 6.70 2.73
N GLY A 332 -20.72 6.47 2.90
CA GLY A 332 -21.26 5.21 3.42
C GLY A 332 -21.70 4.18 2.37
N TYR A 333 -21.63 4.50 1.07
CA TYR A 333 -21.94 3.55 0.00
C TYR A 333 -20.67 2.82 -0.46
N TYR A 334 -20.76 1.51 -0.64
CA TYR A 334 -19.62 0.65 -1.01
C TYR A 334 -20.11 -0.51 -1.90
N ASP A 335 -20.72 -0.17 -3.05
CA ASP A 335 -21.19 -1.13 -4.08
C ASP A 335 -21.98 -2.33 -3.52
N GLN A 336 -22.74 -2.09 -2.45
CA GLN A 336 -23.50 -3.11 -1.73
C GLN A 336 -24.91 -3.23 -2.30
N HIS A 337 -25.41 -4.47 -2.42
CA HIS A 337 -26.75 -4.72 -2.97
C HIS A 337 -27.90 -4.16 -2.13
N ASP A 338 -27.72 -3.98 -0.80
CA ASP A 338 -28.76 -3.47 0.11
C ASP A 338 -28.44 -2.03 0.56
N VAL A 339 -28.80 -1.09 -0.32
CA VAL A 339 -28.65 0.36 -0.12
C VAL A 339 -29.37 0.84 1.15
N ALA A 340 -30.60 0.40 1.37
CA ALA A 340 -31.45 0.87 2.45
C ALA A 340 -30.88 0.49 3.82
N ARG A 341 -30.42 -0.76 3.97
CA ARG A 341 -29.74 -1.20 5.18
C ARG A 341 -28.43 -0.45 5.42
N GLY A 342 -27.67 -0.18 4.36
CA GLY A 342 -26.45 0.63 4.41
C GLY A 342 -26.70 2.02 5.00
N VAL A 343 -27.64 2.76 4.42
CA VAL A 343 -28.00 4.11 4.86
C VAL A 343 -28.59 4.09 6.27
N LYS A 344 -29.45 3.13 6.59
CA LYS A 344 -30.05 2.99 7.93
C LYS A 344 -28.99 2.87 9.03
N ARG A 345 -27.98 2.02 8.84
CA ARG A 345 -26.89 1.83 9.83
C ARG A 345 -26.12 3.12 10.09
N TRP A 346 -25.75 3.84 9.02
CA TRP A 346 -25.06 5.12 9.13
C TRP A 346 -25.94 6.19 9.79
N ARG A 347 -27.25 6.19 9.53
CA ARG A 347 -28.19 7.13 10.14
C ARG A 347 -28.32 6.87 11.63
N GLU A 348 -28.46 5.62 12.03
CA GLU A 348 -28.47 5.22 13.44
C GLU A 348 -27.17 5.61 14.14
N SER A 349 -26.02 5.43 13.48
CA SER A 349 -24.70 5.75 14.04
C SER A 349 -24.41 7.26 14.12
N SER A 350 -25.12 8.09 13.34
CA SER A 350 -24.91 9.54 13.28
C SER A 350 -26.01 10.36 13.98
N ALA A 351 -27.04 9.71 14.52
CA ALA A 351 -28.24 10.39 15.03
C ALA A 351 -27.96 11.47 16.08
N ASP A 352 -27.00 11.20 16.98
CA ASP A 352 -26.61 12.10 18.07
C ASP A 352 -25.27 12.83 17.80
N ILE A 353 -24.74 12.72 16.58
CA ILE A 353 -23.45 13.30 16.22
C ILE A 353 -23.66 14.66 15.53
N ASN A 354 -23.10 15.71 16.12
CA ASN A 354 -23.05 17.04 15.51
C ASN A 354 -21.98 17.11 14.40
N GLY A 355 -22.15 18.05 13.46
CA GLY A 355 -21.15 18.30 12.41
C GLY A 355 -21.20 17.33 11.23
N ILE A 356 -22.32 16.63 11.01
CA ILE A 356 -22.54 15.84 9.80
C ILE A 356 -23.15 16.73 8.72
N ASP A 357 -22.37 17.06 7.69
CA ASP A 357 -22.75 18.04 6.67
C ASP A 357 -23.47 17.41 5.47
N ALA A 358 -23.08 16.19 5.10
CA ALA A 358 -23.57 15.55 3.88
C ALA A 358 -23.33 14.04 3.87
N TRP A 359 -23.89 13.40 2.83
CA TRP A 359 -23.67 12.01 2.47
C TRP A 359 -23.06 11.94 1.08
N MET A 360 -22.14 11.01 0.86
CA MET A 360 -21.44 10.79 -0.40
C MET A 360 -21.76 9.39 -0.93
N TYR A 361 -22.16 9.32 -2.20
CA TYR A 361 -22.26 8.08 -2.95
C TYR A 361 -20.91 7.78 -3.59
N THR A 362 -20.29 6.68 -3.19
CA THR A 362 -18.94 6.26 -3.63
C THR A 362 -19.02 4.89 -4.25
N THR A 363 -18.87 4.79 -5.57
CA THR A 363 -18.77 3.51 -6.29
C THR A 363 -17.33 3.27 -6.73
N TRP A 364 -16.84 2.07 -6.47
CA TRP A 364 -15.54 1.54 -6.88
C TRP A 364 -15.66 0.64 -8.11
N HIS A 365 -16.88 0.24 -8.44
CA HIS A 365 -17.22 -0.59 -9.61
C HIS A 365 -17.78 0.23 -10.78
N GLN A 366 -17.87 1.56 -10.64
CA GLN A 366 -18.58 2.44 -11.56
C GLN A 366 -20.05 2.02 -11.74
N ASP A 367 -20.63 1.43 -10.70
CA ASP A 367 -22.05 1.11 -10.66
C ASP A 367 -22.81 2.34 -10.18
N TYR A 368 -23.63 2.89 -11.06
CA TYR A 368 -24.49 4.04 -10.76
C TYR A 368 -25.97 3.63 -10.68
N SER A 369 -26.30 2.34 -10.81
CA SER A 369 -27.68 1.84 -10.83
C SER A 369 -28.42 2.01 -9.49
N ASP A 370 -27.67 2.22 -8.41
CA ASP A 370 -28.20 2.46 -7.07
C ASP A 370 -28.19 3.94 -6.66
N LEU A 371 -27.70 4.85 -7.50
CA LEU A 371 -27.55 6.26 -7.15
C LEU A 371 -28.89 6.90 -6.78
N GLU A 372 -29.95 6.71 -7.59
CA GLU A 372 -31.28 7.23 -7.27
C GLU A 372 -31.84 6.63 -5.97
N LYS A 373 -31.65 5.32 -5.77
CA LYS A 373 -32.14 4.65 -4.54
C LYS A 373 -31.41 5.19 -3.32
N PHE A 374 -30.09 5.33 -3.39
CA PHE A 374 -29.29 5.90 -2.30
C PHE A 374 -29.73 7.33 -1.98
N ALA A 375 -29.90 8.17 -3.00
CA ALA A 375 -30.38 9.54 -2.82
C ALA A 375 -31.77 9.60 -2.16
N GLN A 376 -32.67 8.67 -2.50
CA GLN A 376 -33.98 8.56 -1.84
C GLN A 376 -33.83 8.15 -0.38
N GLU A 377 -33.04 7.12 -0.08
CA GLU A 377 -32.84 6.63 1.29
C GLU A 377 -32.19 7.68 2.21
N VAL A 378 -31.21 8.44 1.71
CA VAL A 378 -30.56 9.51 2.48
C VAL A 378 -31.50 10.69 2.73
N ARG A 379 -32.36 11.03 1.77
CA ARG A 379 -33.33 12.15 1.92
C ARG A 379 -34.56 11.80 2.75
N ARG A 380 -34.78 10.54 3.07
CA ARG A 380 -35.85 10.17 4.00
C ARG A 380 -35.60 10.86 5.35
N PRO A 381 -36.65 11.39 5.99
CA PRO A 381 -36.55 12.03 7.30
C PRO A 381 -35.96 11.06 8.33
#